data_AF-C9LDQ2-F1
#
_entry.id   AF-C9LDQ2-F1
#
_cell.length_a   1.000
_cell.length_b   1.000
_cell.length_c   1.000
_cell.angle_alpha   90.00
_cell.angle_beta   90.00
_cell.angle_gamma   90.00
#
_symmetry.space_group_name_H-M   'P 1'
#
loop_
_entity.id
_entity.type
_entity.pdbx_description
1 polymer ?
#
loop_
_entity_poly.entity_id
_entity_poly.type
_entity_poly.pdbx_seq_one_letter_code
_entity_poly.pdbx_strand_id
1 'polypeptide(L)'
;MKNYPKWLLALAFLNTIPVFFSVFFLFGGLFKAPSSWGAFIGLLIYLLVNLLWILPIVAFFIGLNDYRRGYQKRGIAILVCGNILTLLDILFIL
;
A
#
# COMPACT_ATOMS: atom_id res chain seq x y z
N MET A 1 -23.14 -3.79 2.32
CA MET A 1 -22.09 -4.57 1.62
C MET A 1 -22.61 -5.76 0.79
N LYS A 2 -23.92 -5.83 0.44
CA LYS A 2 -24.45 -6.91 -0.42
C LYS A 2 -24.06 -6.77 -1.91
N ASN A 3 -23.50 -5.62 -2.30
CA ASN A 3 -23.23 -5.27 -3.70
C ASN A 3 -21.83 -5.68 -4.19
N TYR A 4 -20.96 -6.16 -3.30
CA TYR A 4 -19.62 -6.65 -3.68
C TYR A 4 -19.54 -8.15 -3.38
N PRO A 5 -18.96 -8.95 -4.29
CA PRO A 5 -18.74 -10.35 -4.02
C PRO A 5 -17.70 -10.52 -2.89
N LYS A 6 -17.90 -11.51 -2.02
CA LYS A 6 -17.07 -11.70 -0.81
C LYS A 6 -15.58 -11.88 -1.13
N TRP A 7 -15.25 -12.55 -2.23
CA TRP A 7 -13.86 -12.76 -2.66
C TRP A 7 -13.17 -11.43 -3.03
N LEU A 8 -13.90 -10.47 -3.59
CA LEU A 8 -13.35 -9.15 -3.92
C LEU A 8 -13.07 -8.35 -2.65
N LEU A 9 -13.95 -8.46 -1.65
CA LEU A 9 -13.73 -7.84 -0.35
C LEU A 9 -12.52 -8.45 0.34
N ALA A 10 -12.32 -9.77 0.26
CA ALA A 10 -11.11 -10.43 0.78
C ALA A 10 -9.84 -9.93 0.06
N LEU A 11 -9.88 -9.84 -1.28
CA LEU A 11 -8.78 -9.31 -2.09
C LEU A 11 -8.46 -7.85 -1.72
N ALA A 12 -9.49 -7.03 -1.50
CA ALA A 12 -9.32 -5.63 -1.12
C ALA A 12 -8.82 -5.49 0.31
N PHE A 13 -9.28 -6.33 1.23
CA PHE A 13 -8.89 -6.28 2.64
C PHE A 13 -7.38 -6.42 2.84
N LEU A 14 -6.72 -7.27 2.04
CA LEU A 14 -5.27 -7.44 2.08
C LEU A 14 -4.52 -6.11 1.84
N ASN A 15 -5.02 -5.22 0.99
CA ASN A 15 -4.47 -3.88 0.77
C ASN A 15 -4.54 -2.96 2.00
N THR A 16 -5.28 -3.34 3.05
CA THR A 16 -5.37 -2.57 4.30
C THR A 16 -4.32 -2.99 5.33
N ILE A 17 -3.63 -4.11 5.12
CA ILE A 17 -2.57 -4.60 6.02
C ILE A 17 -1.54 -3.51 6.33
N PRO A 18 -1.04 -2.71 5.35
CA PRO A 18 -0.08 -1.64 5.60
C PRO A 18 -0.57 -0.59 6.62
N VAL A 19 -1.88 -0.37 6.75
CA VAL A 19 -2.44 0.56 7.75
C VAL A 19 -2.09 0.11 9.16
N PHE A 20 -2.22 -1.19 9.43
CA PHE A 20 -1.97 -1.75 10.76
C PHE A 20 -0.48 -1.70 11.13
N PHE A 21 0.40 -1.76 10.13
CA PHE A 21 1.83 -1.67 10.33
C PHE A 21 2.39 -0.24 10.16
N SER A 22 1.57 0.73 9.72
CA SER A 22 1.97 2.12 9.43
C SER A 22 2.69 2.82 10.58
N VAL A 23 2.29 2.53 11.82
CA VAL A 23 2.90 3.09 13.03
C VAL A 23 4.38 2.69 13.15
N PHE A 24 4.73 1.45 12.79
CA PHE A 24 6.11 0.99 12.80
C PHE A 24 6.95 1.65 11.69
N PHE A 25 6.34 2.03 10.56
CA PHE A 25 7.08 2.74 9.49
C PHE A 25 7.31 4.21 9.82
N LEU A 26 6.28 4.89 10.32
CA LEU A 26 6.36 6.32 10.63
C LEU A 26 7.24 6.59 11.85
N PHE A 27 7.23 5.69 12.84
CA PHE A 27 7.88 5.93 14.14
C PHE A 27 8.91 4.88 14.56
N GLY A 28 8.96 3.72 13.89
CA GLY A 28 9.84 2.62 14.27
C GLY A 28 11.27 2.74 13.76
N GLY A 29 11.60 3.76 12.95
CA GLY A 29 12.96 3.99 12.45
C GLY A 29 13.50 2.84 11.58
N LEU A 30 12.59 2.09 10.92
CA LEU A 30 12.89 0.89 10.13
C LEU A 30 13.81 1.18 8.94
N PHE A 31 13.73 2.38 8.36
CA PHE A 31 14.64 2.81 7.31
C PHE A 31 15.60 3.88 7.83
N LYS A 32 16.91 3.59 7.77
CA LYS A 32 17.98 4.55 8.03
C LYS A 32 18.75 4.77 6.74
N ALA A 33 18.65 5.97 6.18
CA ALA A 33 19.45 6.35 5.02
C ALA A 33 20.95 6.26 5.37
N PRO A 34 21.80 5.76 4.45
CA PRO A 34 23.24 5.76 4.64
C PRO A 34 23.75 7.18 4.94
N SER A 35 24.65 7.30 5.91
CA SER A 35 25.23 8.59 6.32
C SER A 35 25.97 9.31 5.19
N SER A 36 26.38 8.58 4.15
CA SER A 36 27.04 9.12 2.95
C SER A 36 26.13 9.87 1.98
N TRP A 37 24.80 9.73 2.09
CA TRP A 37 23.86 10.28 1.10
C TRP A 37 23.47 11.74 1.38
N GLY A 38 23.85 12.30 2.53
CA GLY A 38 23.48 13.66 2.92
C GLY A 38 22.00 13.78 3.32
N ALA A 39 21.69 14.79 4.13
CA ALA A 39 20.38 14.91 4.78
C ALA A 39 19.19 15.05 3.80
N PHE A 40 19.39 15.75 2.68
CA PHE A 40 18.33 16.00 1.70
C PHE A 40 17.90 14.73 0.96
N ILE A 41 18.86 13.94 0.46
CA ILE A 41 18.56 12.67 -0.22
C ILE A 41 17.97 11.68 0.79
N GLY A 42 18.50 11.66 2.02
CA GLY A 42 17.93 10.86 3.11
C GLY A 42 16.46 11.19 3.37
N LEU A 43 16.09 12.48 3.38
CA LEU A 43 14.70 12.91 3.54
C LEU A 43 13.81 12.50 2.37
N LEU A 44 14.26 12.65 1.12
CA LEU A 44 13.49 12.24 -0.05
C LEU A 44 13.21 10.74 -0.04
N ILE A 45 14.21 9.92 0.29
CA ILE A 45 14.03 8.48 0.35
C ILE A 45 13.15 8.08 1.52
N TYR A 46 13.28 8.76 2.67
CA TYR A 46 12.34 8.58 3.77
C TYR A 46 10.89 8.84 3.33
N LEU A 47 10.62 9.92 2.59
CA LEU A 47 9.29 10.21 2.07
C LEU A 47 8.82 9.15 1.06
N LEU A 48 9.69 8.72 0.14
CA LEU A 48 9.36 7.70 -0.87
C LEU A 48 9.06 6.34 -0.22
N VAL A 49 9.83 5.94 0.79
CA VAL A 49 9.58 4.73 1.58
C VAL A 49 8.24 4.86 2.28
N ASN A 50 7.93 6.00 2.89
CA ASN A 50 6.63 6.23 3.53
C ASN A 50 5.45 6.22 2.54
N LEU A 51 5.65 6.73 1.32
CA LEU A 51 4.65 6.71 0.24
C LEU A 51 4.31 5.30 -0.22
N LEU A 52 5.27 4.37 -0.27
CA LEU A 52 5.04 2.97 -0.64
C LEU A 52 3.93 2.35 0.23
N TRP A 53 3.92 2.62 1.54
CA TRP A 53 2.89 2.12 2.47
C TRP A 53 1.50 2.72 2.28
N ILE A 54 1.41 3.91 1.67
CA ILE A 54 0.15 4.60 1.41
C ILE A 54 -0.51 4.07 0.13
N LEU A 55 0.29 3.63 -0.85
CA LEU A 55 -0.20 3.21 -2.16
C LEU A 55 -1.19 2.02 -2.11
N PRO A 56 -0.98 0.96 -1.30
CA PRO A 56 -1.97 -0.10 -1.13
C PRO A 56 -3.32 0.41 -0.62
N ILE A 57 -3.31 1.36 0.31
CA ILE A 57 -4.53 1.97 0.86
C ILE A 57 -5.28 2.74 -0.23
N VAL A 58 -4.56 3.50 -1.04
CA VAL A 58 -5.14 4.19 -2.20
C VAL A 58 -5.72 3.18 -3.19
N ALA A 59 -5.01 2.08 -3.46
CA ALA A 59 -5.47 1.00 -4.31
C ALA A 59 -6.74 0.32 -3.78
N PHE A 60 -6.90 0.17 -2.46
CA PHE A 60 -8.13 -0.30 -1.83
C PHE A 60 -9.34 0.55 -2.21
N PHE A 61 -9.26 1.87 -1.99
CA PHE A 61 -10.39 2.77 -2.26
C PHE A 61 -10.68 2.90 -3.76
N ILE A 62 -9.64 3.08 -4.59
CA ILE A 62 -9.80 3.21 -6.04
C ILE A 62 -10.34 1.92 -6.64
N GLY A 63 -9.79 0.76 -6.25
CA GLY A 63 -10.18 -0.54 -6.78
C GLY A 63 -11.66 -0.87 -6.52
N LEU A 64 -12.14 -0.63 -5.29
CA LEU A 64 -13.55 -0.84 -4.96
C LEU A 64 -14.46 0.19 -5.65
N ASN A 65 -14.05 1.45 -5.74
CA ASN A 65 -14.83 2.48 -6.43
C ASN A 65 -14.94 2.21 -7.94
N ASP A 66 -13.86 1.78 -8.59
CA ASP A 66 -13.85 1.41 -10.02
C ASP A 66 -14.72 0.19 -10.27
N TYR A 67 -14.66 -0.81 -9.39
CA TYR A 67 -15.54 -1.98 -9.45
C TYR A 67 -17.02 -1.57 -9.36
N ARG A 68 -17.37 -0.66 -8.45
CA ARG A 68 -18.74 -0.12 -8.29
C ARG A 68 -19.22 0.64 -9.52
N ARG A 69 -18.34 1.37 -10.20
CA ARG A 69 -18.64 2.18 -11.39
C ARG A 69 -18.78 1.36 -12.68
N GLY A 70 -18.63 0.04 -12.61
CA GLY A 70 -18.71 -0.86 -13.77
C GLY A 70 -17.35 -1.14 -14.44
N TYR A 71 -16.26 -0.53 -13.97
CA TYR A 71 -14.90 -0.80 -14.46
C TYR A 71 -14.27 -2.01 -13.74
N GLN A 72 -14.98 -3.14 -13.73
CA GLN A 72 -14.63 -4.30 -12.91
C GLN A 72 -13.20 -4.82 -13.14
N LYS A 73 -12.77 -4.97 -14.41
CA LYS A 73 -11.43 -5.44 -14.75
C LYS A 73 -10.33 -4.50 -14.22
N ARG A 74 -10.54 -3.20 -14.36
CA ARG A 74 -9.61 -2.17 -13.85
C ARG A 74 -9.57 -2.17 -12.33
N GLY A 75 -10.73 -2.23 -11.68
CA GLY A 75 -10.83 -2.31 -10.23
C GLY A 75 -10.09 -3.53 -9.67
N ILE A 76 -10.30 -4.71 -10.26
CA ILE A 76 -9.58 -5.94 -9.88
C ILE A 76 -8.08 -5.79 -10.09
N ALA A 77 -7.64 -5.27 -11.24
CA ALA A 77 -6.23 -5.06 -11.52
C ALA A 77 -5.56 -4.13 -10.49
N ILE A 78 -6.23 -3.04 -10.12
CA ILE A 78 -5.75 -2.12 -9.09
C ILE A 78 -5.65 -2.82 -7.73
N LEU A 79 -6.64 -3.62 -7.35
CA LEU A 79 -6.60 -4.37 -6.09
C LEU A 79 -5.46 -5.40 -6.08
N VAL A 80 -5.21 -6.09 -7.18
CA VAL A 80 -4.09 -7.03 -7.33
C VAL A 80 -2.75 -6.30 -7.25
N CYS A 81 -2.59 -5.17 -7.94
CA CYS A 81 -1.38 -4.35 -7.84
C CYS A 81 -1.16 -3.86 -6.41
N GLY A 82 -2.21 -3.43 -5.70
CA GLY A 82 -2.15 -3.06 -4.29
C GLY A 82 -1.65 -4.21 -3.40
N ASN A 83 -2.03 -5.44 -3.72
CA ASN A 83 -1.61 -6.63 -2.96
C ASN A 83 -0.15 -6.97 -3.21
N ILE A 84 0.31 -6.84 -4.46
CA ILE A 84 1.73 -6.99 -4.79
C ILE A 84 2.55 -5.94 -4.05
N LEU A 85 2.09 -4.69 -4.02
CA LEU A 85 2.74 -3.62 -3.24
C LEU A 85 2.76 -3.96 -1.75
N THR A 86 1.64 -4.43 -1.19
CA THR A 86 1.57 -4.88 0.21
C THR A 86 2.57 -5.99 0.53
N LEU A 87 2.78 -6.93 -0.40
CA LEU A 87 3.77 -8.00 -0.24
C LEU A 87 5.20 -7.47 -0.31
N LEU A 88 5.50 -6.58 -1.27
CA LEU A 88 6.81 -5.94 -1.41
C LEU A 88 7.15 -5.10 -0.20
N ASP A 89 6.16 -4.37 0.30
CA ASP A 89 6.19 -3.61 1.53
C ASP A 89 6.62 -4.53 2.69
N ILE A 90 5.90 -5.62 2.96
CA ILE A 90 6.25 -6.58 4.01
C ILE A 90 7.66 -7.16 3.82
N LEU A 91 8.05 -7.51 2.59
CA LEU A 91 9.37 -8.05 2.27
C LEU A 91 10.49 -7.03 2.50
N PHE A 92 10.23 -5.73 2.31
CA PHE A 92 11.20 -4.67 2.56
C PHE A 92 11.53 -4.52 4.06
N ILE A 93 10.70 -5.07 4.95
CA ILE A 93 10.88 -5.03 6.40
C ILE A 93 11.73 -6.20 6.91
N LEU A 94 11.60 -7.36 6.28
CA LEU A 94 12.26 -8.61 6.69
C LEU A 94 13.76 -8.59 6.34
#